data_AF-A0A562VFN4-F1
#
_entry.id   AF-A0A562VFN4-F1
#
_cell.length_a   1.000
_cell.length_b   1.000
_cell.length_c   1.000
_cell.angle_alpha   90.00
_cell.angle_beta   90.00
_cell.angle_gamma   90.00
#
_symmetry.space_group_name_H-M   'P 1'
#
loop_
_entity.id
_entity.type
_entity.pdbx_description
1 polymer ?
#
loop_
_entity_poly.entity_id
_entity_poly.type
_entity_poly.pdbx_seq_one_letter_code
_entity_poly.pdbx_strand_id
1 'polypeptide(L)'
;MKKKMIALLAGALMTLAASNAMAAFGNAELVRVVYNHLGTVEVATDLGNIDAIIAGGAVAADTFKLSSITGATSTADLYVSYFASNYTGSATTNKAYMNADAAPAMGSYTNFNTGVSNAVNNYYNYLSTTNAGATTVTGQTSYANSFTTQLAKGGVAYGSMNSSLYNSTGGEQNLATLLSTGGKSTIYSFTNFGRNPVTGTSALALTTNFDTVTGIGSTSIAPAATPTPIPAAAYLLGSGLLGLVGIRRKQK
;
A
#
# COMPACT_ATOMS: atom_id res chain seq x y z
N MET A 1 12.04 -51.33 2.14
CA MET A 1 12.63 -50.05 2.59
C MET A 1 12.85 -49.06 1.42
N LYS A 2 13.37 -49.49 0.27
CA LYS A 2 13.65 -48.62 -0.91
C LYS A 2 12.46 -47.77 -1.41
N LYS A 3 11.23 -48.29 -1.36
CA LYS A 3 10.01 -47.55 -1.78
C LYS A 3 9.63 -46.39 -0.85
N LYS A 4 10.02 -46.44 0.42
CA LYS A 4 9.72 -45.38 1.40
C LYS A 4 10.70 -44.20 1.30
N MET A 5 11.94 -44.43 0.85
CA MET A 5 12.91 -43.35 0.59
C MET A 5 12.53 -42.51 -0.63
N ILE A 6 11.96 -43.10 -1.68
CA ILE A 6 11.56 -42.36 -2.89
C ILE A 6 10.42 -41.37 -2.58
N ALA A 7 9.45 -41.77 -1.76
CA ALA A 7 8.36 -40.89 -1.33
C ALA A 7 8.85 -39.73 -0.44
N LEU A 8 9.84 -39.99 0.43
CA LEU A 8 10.45 -38.95 1.27
C LEU A 8 11.26 -37.95 0.43
N LEU A 9 11.99 -38.42 -0.59
CA LEU A 9 12.74 -37.57 -1.52
C LEU A 9 11.81 -36.71 -2.38
N ALA A 10 10.70 -37.27 -2.87
CA ALA A 10 9.70 -36.55 -3.64
C ALA A 10 8.97 -35.49 -2.78
N GLY A 11 8.65 -35.80 -1.53
CA GLY A 11 8.09 -34.83 -0.58
C GLY A 11 9.04 -33.68 -0.26
N ALA A 12 10.33 -33.98 -0.03
CA ALA A 12 11.36 -32.97 0.20
C ALA A 12 11.60 -32.07 -1.03
N LEU A 13 11.56 -32.64 -2.24
CA LEU A 13 11.66 -31.88 -3.50
C LEU A 13 10.43 -30.99 -3.75
N MET A 14 9.23 -31.41 -3.35
CA MET A 14 8.03 -30.57 -3.44
C MET A 14 8.04 -29.43 -2.42
N THR A 15 8.64 -29.61 -1.23
CA THR A 15 8.83 -28.50 -0.27
C THR A 15 9.91 -27.52 -0.69
N LEU A 16 10.86 -27.94 -1.54
CA LEU A 16 11.86 -27.05 -2.17
C LEU A 16 11.32 -26.36 -3.42
N ALA A 17 10.18 -26.81 -3.95
CA ALA A 17 9.50 -26.23 -5.11
C ALA A 17 8.42 -25.20 -4.74
N ALA A 18 8.21 -24.92 -3.45
CA ALA A 18 7.72 -23.61 -3.04
C ALA A 18 8.85 -22.60 -3.31
N SER A 19 9.09 -22.35 -4.60
CA SER A 19 9.92 -21.24 -5.05
C SER A 19 9.41 -20.03 -4.30
N ASN A 20 10.23 -19.50 -3.39
CA ASN A 20 10.05 -18.17 -2.87
C ASN A 20 9.76 -17.32 -4.10
N ALA A 21 8.52 -16.85 -4.26
CA ALA A 21 8.20 -15.87 -5.27
C ALA A 21 9.10 -14.70 -4.87
N MET A 22 10.25 -14.56 -5.55
CA MET A 22 11.19 -13.50 -5.24
C MET A 22 10.39 -12.22 -5.22
N ALA A 23 10.49 -11.46 -4.15
CA ALA A 23 9.90 -10.15 -4.12
C ALA A 23 10.41 -9.36 -5.30
N ALA A 24 9.51 -9.03 -6.21
CA ALA A 24 9.80 -8.26 -7.38
C ALA A 24 9.22 -6.90 -7.10
N PHE A 25 10.04 -5.96 -6.61
CA PHE A 25 9.67 -4.55 -6.54
C PHE A 25 9.51 -4.04 -7.97
N GLY A 26 8.38 -4.36 -8.59
CA GLY A 26 8.22 -4.37 -10.03
C GLY A 26 7.20 -3.36 -10.53
N ASN A 27 6.91 -3.46 -11.82
CA ASN A 27 5.78 -2.75 -12.40
C ASN A 27 4.48 -3.30 -11.81
N ALA A 28 3.59 -2.40 -11.41
CA ALA A 28 2.30 -2.68 -10.77
C ALA A 28 2.38 -3.35 -9.39
N GLU A 29 3.53 -3.32 -8.72
CA GLU A 29 3.67 -3.86 -7.36
C GLU A 29 3.50 -2.73 -6.34
N LEU A 30 2.65 -2.97 -5.35
CA LEU A 30 2.39 -2.01 -4.27
C LEU A 30 3.54 -2.07 -3.27
N VAL A 31 4.23 -0.95 -3.11
CA VAL A 31 5.34 -0.85 -2.17
C VAL A 31 4.92 -0.01 -0.97
N ARG A 32 5.18 -0.52 0.23
CA ARG A 32 5.17 0.27 1.47
C ARG A 32 6.61 0.67 1.80
N VAL A 33 6.85 1.92 2.07
CA VAL A 33 8.12 2.38 2.66
C VAL A 33 7.86 2.99 4.03
N VAL A 34 8.64 2.56 5.02
CA VAL A 34 8.64 3.11 6.38
C VAL A 34 10.03 3.63 6.71
N TYR A 35 10.11 4.89 7.15
CA TYR A 35 11.39 5.54 7.38
C TYR A 35 11.26 6.68 8.40
N ASN A 36 12.40 7.21 8.84
CA ASN A 36 12.49 8.42 9.67
C ASN A 36 13.12 9.54 8.83
N HIS A 37 12.52 10.74 8.81
CA HIS A 37 13.02 11.91 8.07
C HIS A 37 14.46 12.31 8.46
N LEU A 38 14.85 12.05 9.70
CA LEU A 38 16.20 12.31 10.22
C LEU A 38 17.08 11.05 10.27
N GLY A 39 16.52 9.91 9.85
CA GLY A 39 17.18 8.61 9.87
C GLY A 39 18.05 8.37 8.64
N THR A 40 18.93 7.37 8.76
CA THR A 40 19.79 6.92 7.66
C THR A 40 19.24 5.69 6.94
N VAL A 41 18.10 5.16 7.39
CA VAL A 41 17.53 3.90 6.93
C VAL A 41 16.07 4.05 6.53
N GLU A 42 15.70 3.37 5.45
CA GLU A 42 14.34 3.14 5.01
C GLU A 42 14.08 1.65 4.87
N VAL A 43 12.86 1.22 5.20
CA VAL A 43 12.43 -0.17 5.10
C VAL A 43 11.31 -0.23 4.08
N ALA A 44 11.54 -0.97 2.99
CA ALA A 44 10.58 -1.18 1.93
C ALA A 44 10.01 -2.58 2.00
N THR A 45 8.70 -2.70 1.81
CA THR A 45 7.98 -3.97 1.74
C THR A 45 7.17 -4.03 0.46
N ASP A 46 7.35 -5.09 -0.31
CA ASP A 46 6.49 -5.46 -1.43
C ASP A 46 5.20 -6.08 -0.88
N LEU A 47 4.07 -5.46 -1.19
CA LEU A 47 2.74 -5.85 -0.75
C LEU A 47 1.97 -6.66 -1.80
N GLY A 48 2.55 -6.84 -2.98
CA GLY A 48 1.96 -7.55 -4.12
C GLY A 48 1.26 -6.63 -5.12
N ASN A 49 0.71 -7.28 -6.15
CA ASN A 49 0.22 -6.59 -7.34
C ASN A 49 -1.00 -5.70 -7.05
N ILE A 50 -0.88 -4.39 -7.30
CA ILE A 50 -1.89 -3.39 -6.95
C ILE A 50 -3.22 -3.62 -7.68
N ASP A 51 -3.19 -4.00 -8.97
CA ASP A 51 -4.41 -4.23 -9.73
C ASP A 51 -5.15 -5.49 -9.22
N ALA A 52 -4.42 -6.52 -8.79
CA ALA A 52 -5.00 -7.70 -8.15
C ALA A 52 -5.60 -7.39 -6.77
N ILE A 53 -4.92 -6.57 -5.96
CA ILE A 53 -5.40 -6.15 -4.64
C ILE A 53 -6.69 -5.32 -4.78
N ILE A 54 -6.73 -4.37 -5.71
CA ILE A 54 -7.94 -3.56 -6.01
C ILE A 54 -9.10 -4.46 -6.44
N ALA A 55 -8.82 -5.54 -7.17
CA ALA A 55 -9.82 -6.53 -7.57
C ALA A 55 -10.28 -7.47 -6.43
N GLY A 56 -9.85 -7.24 -5.18
CA GLY A 56 -10.22 -8.02 -4.01
C GLY A 56 -9.21 -9.11 -3.63
N GLY A 57 -8.02 -9.12 -4.23
CA GLY A 57 -6.90 -9.95 -3.82
C GLY A 57 -6.38 -9.57 -2.42
N ALA A 58 -5.60 -10.45 -1.80
CA ALA A 58 -4.99 -10.19 -0.49
C ALA A 58 -3.72 -9.33 -0.64
N VAL A 59 -3.44 -8.54 0.40
CA VAL A 59 -2.14 -7.86 0.59
C VAL A 59 -1.15 -8.84 1.23
N ALA A 60 0.11 -8.83 0.79
CA ALA A 60 1.15 -9.63 1.43
C ALA A 60 1.29 -9.25 2.92
N ALA A 61 1.35 -10.25 3.80
CA ALA A 61 1.32 -10.07 5.25
C ALA A 61 2.67 -9.64 5.86
N ASP A 62 3.53 -9.01 5.08
CA ASP A 62 4.90 -8.75 5.49
C ASP A 62 5.03 -7.57 6.45
N THR A 63 5.92 -7.77 7.42
CA THR A 63 6.06 -6.90 8.59
C THR A 63 7.33 -6.07 8.52
N PHE A 64 7.29 -4.89 9.13
CA PHE A 64 8.49 -4.12 9.46
C PHE A 64 8.66 -4.05 10.97
N LYS A 65 9.87 -3.77 11.43
CA LYS A 65 10.18 -3.60 12.86
C LYS A 65 10.64 -2.18 13.11
N LEU A 66 10.17 -1.55 14.18
CA LEU A 66 10.66 -0.24 14.61
C LEU A 66 12.19 -0.27 14.78
N SER A 67 12.71 -1.35 15.35
CA SER A 67 14.14 -1.55 15.57
C SER A 67 14.98 -1.65 14.29
N SER A 68 14.37 -1.86 13.11
CA SER A 68 15.11 -1.86 11.84
C SER A 68 15.28 -0.46 11.25
N ILE A 69 14.71 0.59 11.87
CA ILE A 69 14.78 1.97 11.40
C ILE A 69 15.64 2.79 12.37
N THR A 70 16.92 2.95 12.03
CA THR A 70 17.88 3.67 12.86
C THR A 70 17.41 5.11 13.14
N GLY A 71 17.45 5.50 14.41
CA GLY A 71 17.07 6.84 14.87
C GLY A 71 15.58 7.00 15.19
N ALA A 72 14.74 6.00 14.93
CA ALA A 72 13.35 5.99 15.39
C ALA A 72 13.26 5.39 16.80
N THR A 73 12.63 6.11 17.72
CA THR A 73 12.38 5.68 19.11
C THR A 73 10.90 5.41 19.38
N SER A 74 10.03 5.96 18.52
CA SER A 74 8.59 5.82 18.61
C SER A 74 7.94 5.87 17.22
N THR A 75 6.64 5.58 17.15
CA THR A 75 5.86 5.77 15.92
C THR A 75 5.72 7.23 15.50
N ALA A 76 5.99 8.19 16.39
CA ALA A 76 5.98 9.62 16.05
C ALA A 76 7.17 10.00 15.16
N ASP A 77 8.26 9.23 15.21
CA ASP A 77 9.46 9.44 14.39
C ASP A 77 9.34 8.83 12.99
N LEU A 78 8.30 8.02 12.76
CA LEU A 78 8.14 7.24 11.54
C LEU A 78 7.13 7.87 10.58
N TYR A 79 7.47 7.77 9.30
CA TYR A 79 6.60 8.11 8.19
C TYR A 79 6.38 6.86 7.33
N VAL A 80 5.16 6.72 6.83
CA VAL A 80 4.74 5.64 5.95
C VAL A 80 4.29 6.22 4.61
N SER A 81 4.77 5.60 3.55
CA SER A 81 4.39 5.88 2.17
C SER A 81 3.95 4.60 1.50
N TYR A 82 2.93 4.69 0.66
CA TYR A 82 2.45 3.61 -0.19
C TYR A 82 2.42 4.11 -1.62
N PHE A 83 3.05 3.39 -2.54
CA PHE A 83 3.05 3.76 -3.94
C PHE A 83 3.16 2.56 -4.86
N ALA A 84 2.71 2.74 -6.10
CA ALA A 84 2.98 1.83 -7.21
C ALA A 84 2.96 2.62 -8.52
N SER A 85 3.69 2.15 -9.53
CA SER A 85 3.52 2.60 -10.90
C SER A 85 3.16 1.41 -11.77
N ASN A 86 2.23 1.59 -12.70
CA ASN A 86 1.94 0.64 -13.77
C ASN A 86 2.21 1.35 -15.10
N TYR A 87 3.42 1.17 -15.62
CA TYR A 87 3.86 1.62 -16.93
C TYR A 87 3.53 0.57 -17.99
N THR A 88 2.75 1.00 -18.98
CA THR A 88 2.29 0.18 -20.11
C THR A 88 2.80 0.73 -21.45
N GLY A 89 3.62 1.79 -21.44
CA GLY A 89 4.11 2.46 -22.64
C GLY A 89 3.13 3.45 -23.27
N SER A 90 1.92 3.60 -22.73
CA SER A 90 0.90 4.52 -23.25
C SER A 90 0.37 5.45 -22.16
N ALA A 91 0.34 6.75 -22.46
CA ALA A 91 -0.13 7.79 -21.53
C ALA A 91 -1.58 7.59 -21.06
N THR A 92 -2.41 6.89 -21.84
CA THR A 92 -3.82 6.64 -21.53
C THR A 92 -4.04 5.44 -20.61
N THR A 93 -3.10 4.50 -20.58
CA THR A 93 -3.20 3.25 -19.80
C THR A 93 -2.21 3.18 -18.66
N ASN A 94 -1.20 4.06 -18.64
CA ASN A 94 -0.32 4.25 -17.51
C ASN A 94 -1.12 4.63 -16.27
N LYS A 95 -0.75 4.02 -15.15
CA LYS A 95 -1.33 4.33 -13.84
C LYS A 95 -0.23 4.65 -12.84
N ALA A 96 -0.49 5.61 -11.98
CA ALA A 96 0.25 5.79 -10.75
C ALA A 96 -0.68 5.58 -9.56
N TYR A 97 -0.12 5.12 -8.46
CA TYR A 97 -0.81 4.90 -7.21
C TYR A 97 0.01 5.50 -6.09
N MET A 98 -0.66 6.22 -5.19
CA MET A 98 -0.01 6.82 -4.03
C MET A 98 -1.00 7.07 -2.90
N ASN A 99 -0.58 6.94 -1.65
CA ASN A 99 -1.40 7.36 -0.52
C ASN A 99 -1.50 8.89 -0.40
N ALA A 100 -2.65 9.37 0.06
CA ALA A 100 -2.82 10.77 0.47
C ALA A 100 -3.96 10.91 1.47
N ASP A 101 -3.96 12.00 2.25
CA ASP A 101 -5.02 12.32 3.21
C ASP A 101 -6.31 12.82 2.52
N ALA A 102 -6.18 13.37 1.32
CA ALA A 102 -7.26 13.83 0.47
C ALA A 102 -6.90 13.62 -0.99
N ALA A 103 -7.89 13.65 -1.89
CA ALA A 103 -7.72 13.45 -3.32
C ALA A 103 -6.71 14.46 -3.88
N PRO A 104 -5.47 14.04 -4.20
CA PRO A 104 -4.43 14.97 -4.61
C PRO A 104 -4.47 15.14 -6.14
N ALA A 105 -3.86 16.20 -6.66
CA ALA A 105 -3.64 16.35 -8.10
C ALA A 105 -2.19 15.99 -8.46
N MET A 106 -1.97 15.15 -9.46
CA MET A 106 -0.65 14.79 -9.97
C MET A 106 -0.30 15.62 -11.19
N GLY A 107 0.81 16.36 -11.13
CA GLY A 107 1.30 17.24 -12.19
C GLY A 107 2.12 16.53 -13.27
N SER A 108 2.90 15.50 -12.93
CA SER A 108 3.76 14.80 -13.90
C SER A 108 3.91 13.31 -13.56
N TYR A 109 3.28 12.46 -14.39
CA TYR A 109 3.50 11.02 -14.33
C TYR A 109 4.91 10.62 -14.75
N THR A 110 5.49 11.27 -15.77
CA THR A 110 6.84 10.93 -16.23
C THR A 110 7.86 11.07 -15.10
N ASN A 111 7.76 12.15 -14.31
CA ASN A 111 8.64 12.35 -13.15
C ASN A 111 8.39 11.26 -12.10
N PHE A 112 7.13 11.03 -11.74
CA PHE A 112 6.75 10.01 -10.77
C PHE A 112 7.25 8.61 -11.19
N ASN A 113 6.99 8.21 -12.43
CA ASN A 113 7.38 6.91 -12.96
C ASN A 113 8.90 6.76 -13.08
N THR A 114 9.61 7.84 -13.41
CA THR A 114 11.08 7.82 -13.41
C THR A 114 11.63 7.59 -12.00
N GLY A 115 11.11 8.31 -11.00
CA GLY A 115 11.50 8.12 -9.60
C GLY A 115 11.15 6.72 -9.08
N VAL A 116 9.92 6.26 -9.32
CA VAL A 116 9.45 4.94 -8.88
C VAL A 116 10.13 3.81 -9.65
N SER A 117 9.89 3.68 -10.96
CA SER A 117 10.30 2.50 -11.74
C SER A 117 11.80 2.47 -12.00
N ASN A 118 12.43 3.60 -12.34
CA ASN A 118 13.83 3.60 -12.76
C ASN A 118 14.83 3.76 -11.61
N ALA A 119 14.40 4.34 -10.48
CA ALA A 119 15.27 4.53 -9.33
C ALA A 119 14.88 3.62 -8.16
N VAL A 120 13.74 3.88 -7.50
CA VAL A 120 13.37 3.24 -6.23
C VAL A 120 13.16 1.74 -6.38
N ASN A 121 12.36 1.31 -7.37
CA ASN A 121 12.10 -0.10 -7.62
C ASN A 121 13.37 -0.86 -8.00
N ASN A 122 14.24 -0.27 -8.81
CA ASN A 122 15.54 -0.87 -9.15
C ASN A 122 16.44 -1.03 -7.93
N TYR A 123 16.46 -0.05 -7.03
CA TYR A 123 17.20 -0.13 -5.79
C TYR A 123 16.68 -1.25 -4.88
N TYR A 124 15.37 -1.35 -4.70
CA TYR A 124 14.76 -2.38 -3.86
C TYR A 124 14.84 -3.78 -4.48
N ASN A 125 14.75 -3.92 -5.80
CA ASN A 125 15.03 -5.19 -6.49
C ASN A 125 16.47 -5.66 -6.27
N TYR A 126 17.44 -4.75 -6.33
CA TYR A 126 18.83 -5.07 -6.03
C TYR A 126 19.00 -5.56 -4.59
N LEU A 127 18.40 -4.86 -3.62
CA LEU A 127 18.42 -5.28 -2.22
C LEU A 127 17.69 -6.62 -2.00
N SER A 128 16.54 -6.83 -2.65
CA SER A 128 15.76 -8.08 -2.58
C SER A 128 16.60 -9.24 -3.08
N THR A 129 17.20 -9.10 -4.27
CA THR A 129 18.05 -10.12 -4.90
C THR A 129 19.25 -10.46 -4.00
N THR A 130 19.89 -9.45 -3.43
CA THR A 130 21.04 -9.63 -2.52
C THR A 130 20.63 -10.31 -1.21
N ASN A 131 19.37 -10.13 -0.79
CA ASN A 131 18.78 -10.74 0.40
C ASN A 131 17.92 -11.97 0.07
N ALA A 132 18.33 -12.77 -0.92
CA ALA A 132 17.69 -14.04 -1.28
C ALA A 132 16.19 -13.93 -1.66
N GLY A 133 15.79 -12.82 -2.28
CA GLY A 133 14.43 -12.56 -2.75
C GLY A 133 13.48 -12.05 -1.67
N ALA A 134 14.01 -11.39 -0.62
CA ALA A 134 13.22 -10.87 0.49
C ALA A 134 12.18 -9.83 0.06
N THR A 135 10.94 -10.01 0.51
CA THR A 135 9.79 -9.08 0.34
C THR A 135 9.85 -7.86 1.21
N THR A 136 10.68 -7.89 2.25
CA THR A 136 11.02 -6.70 3.04
C THR A 136 12.52 -6.49 3.00
N VAL A 137 12.93 -5.30 2.59
CA VAL A 137 14.34 -4.91 2.44
C VAL A 137 14.63 -3.63 3.20
N THR A 138 15.86 -3.51 3.68
CA THR A 138 16.34 -2.33 4.40
C THR A 138 17.39 -1.63 3.54
N GLY A 139 17.12 -0.38 3.16
CA GLY A 139 18.00 0.47 2.35
C GLY A 139 18.58 1.64 3.15
N GLN A 140 19.67 2.22 2.66
CA GLN A 140 20.21 3.48 3.21
C GLN A 140 19.61 4.67 2.48
N THR A 141 19.17 5.69 3.22
CA THR A 141 18.55 6.90 2.65
C THR A 141 19.55 7.71 1.82
N SER A 142 20.86 7.57 2.07
CA SER A 142 21.93 8.26 1.33
C SER A 142 22.17 7.76 -0.09
N TYR A 143 21.63 6.60 -0.49
CA TYR A 143 21.74 6.16 -1.88
C TYR A 143 20.94 7.07 -2.80
N ALA A 144 21.51 7.41 -3.96
CA ALA A 144 20.86 8.27 -4.94
C ALA A 144 19.48 7.74 -5.34
N ASN A 145 19.31 6.41 -5.44
CA ASN A 145 18.06 5.78 -5.84
C ASN A 145 17.13 5.39 -4.67
N SER A 146 17.42 5.83 -3.44
CA SER A 146 16.55 5.58 -2.28
C SER A 146 15.20 6.30 -2.42
N PHE A 147 14.16 5.79 -1.77
CA PHE A 147 12.87 6.48 -1.68
C PHE A 147 13.03 7.87 -1.08
N THR A 148 13.81 7.99 -0.01
CA THR A 148 14.00 9.27 0.68
C THR A 148 14.65 10.33 -0.21
N THR A 149 15.57 9.95 -1.10
CA THR A 149 16.20 10.87 -2.06
C THR A 149 15.29 11.19 -3.25
N GLN A 150 14.58 10.17 -3.76
CA GLN A 150 13.84 10.27 -5.02
C GLN A 150 12.41 10.77 -4.84
N LEU A 151 11.68 10.25 -3.85
CA LEU A 151 10.23 10.39 -3.74
C LEU A 151 9.81 11.14 -2.47
N ALA A 152 10.59 11.16 -1.39
CA ALA A 152 10.13 11.82 -0.18
C ALA A 152 9.83 13.32 -0.38
N LYS A 153 8.97 13.89 0.47
CA LYS A 153 8.51 15.28 0.32
C LYS A 153 9.65 16.30 0.22
N GLY A 154 10.76 16.07 0.91
CA GLY A 154 11.98 16.89 0.89
C GLY A 154 13.10 16.38 -0.03
N GLY A 155 12.84 15.36 -0.85
CA GLY A 155 13.82 14.75 -1.75
C GLY A 155 14.32 15.71 -2.83
N VAL A 156 15.57 15.49 -3.28
CA VAL A 156 16.32 16.42 -4.14
C VAL A 156 16.22 16.07 -5.64
N ALA A 157 15.52 15.00 -6.00
CA ALA A 157 15.62 14.36 -7.33
C ALA A 157 14.29 14.21 -8.11
N TYR A 158 14.36 13.52 -9.27
CA TYR A 158 13.27 13.27 -10.20
C TYR A 158 12.15 12.44 -9.55
N GLY A 159 10.92 12.94 -9.63
CA GLY A 159 9.76 12.22 -9.10
C GLY A 159 9.47 12.48 -7.63
N SER A 160 10.17 13.40 -6.98
CA SER A 160 9.86 13.79 -5.59
C SER A 160 8.36 14.06 -5.46
N MET A 161 7.75 13.62 -4.36
CA MET A 161 6.30 13.77 -4.17
C MET A 161 5.84 15.21 -4.35
N ASN A 162 6.67 16.18 -3.94
CA ASN A 162 6.40 17.59 -4.12
C ASN A 162 6.50 18.05 -5.60
N SER A 163 7.37 17.43 -6.41
CA SER A 163 7.46 17.71 -7.85
C SER A 163 6.40 16.99 -8.68
N SER A 164 5.88 15.87 -8.16
CA SER A 164 4.85 15.05 -8.80
C SER A 164 3.43 15.49 -8.43
N LEU A 165 3.21 16.11 -7.27
CA LEU A 165 1.90 16.60 -6.82
C LEU A 165 1.77 18.12 -7.05
N TYR A 166 0.62 18.55 -7.57
CA TYR A 166 0.42 19.93 -8.02
C TYR A 166 -0.08 20.90 -6.93
N ASN A 167 -0.56 20.41 -5.78
CA ASN A 167 -1.02 21.29 -4.68
C ASN A 167 -1.19 20.63 -3.30
N SER A 168 -0.70 19.41 -3.08
CA SER A 168 -1.06 18.64 -1.90
C SER A 168 0.15 18.16 -1.11
N THR A 169 0.04 18.20 0.21
CA THR A 169 0.85 17.38 1.12
C THR A 169 0.35 15.93 1.06
N GLY A 170 0.69 15.22 -0.02
CA GLY A 170 0.33 13.81 -0.20
C GLY A 170 1.58 12.92 -0.30
N GLY A 171 1.38 11.61 -0.24
CA GLY A 171 2.41 10.59 -0.42
C GLY A 171 3.08 10.09 0.86
N GLU A 172 2.96 10.80 1.98
CA GLU A 172 3.57 10.40 3.24
C GLU A 172 2.63 10.72 4.40
N GLN A 173 2.56 9.81 5.36
CA GLN A 173 1.77 9.99 6.57
C GLN A 173 2.64 9.66 7.77
N ASN A 174 2.61 10.52 8.78
CA ASN A 174 3.23 10.22 10.06
C ASN A 174 2.53 9.00 10.69
N LEU A 175 3.28 7.99 11.11
CA LEU A 175 2.72 6.73 11.60
C LEU A 175 1.90 6.92 12.87
N ALA A 176 2.35 7.74 13.82
CA ALA A 176 1.56 8.02 15.03
C ALA A 176 0.22 8.70 14.70
N THR A 177 0.22 9.66 13.76
CA THR A 177 -1.01 10.33 13.30
C THR A 177 -1.93 9.34 12.60
N LEU A 178 -1.39 8.48 11.73
CA LEU A 178 -2.14 7.45 11.03
C LEU A 178 -2.79 6.44 12.00
N LEU A 179 -2.06 6.01 13.02
CA LEU A 179 -2.56 5.10 14.05
C LEU A 179 -3.66 5.75 14.91
N SER A 180 -3.61 7.06 15.14
CA SER A 180 -4.65 7.79 15.87
C SER A 180 -6.01 7.80 15.15
N THR A 181 -6.03 7.60 13.83
CA THR A 181 -7.23 7.50 12.99
C THR A 181 -7.56 6.05 12.61
N GLY A 182 -7.04 5.09 13.36
CA GLY A 182 -7.29 3.65 13.15
C GLY A 182 -6.43 3.03 12.05
N GLY A 183 -5.29 3.65 11.70
CA GLY A 183 -4.33 3.12 10.73
C GLY A 183 -4.72 3.31 9.27
N LYS A 184 -5.80 4.03 8.97
CA LYS A 184 -6.43 4.04 7.64
C LYS A 184 -5.72 4.99 6.67
N SER A 185 -5.23 4.44 5.57
CA SER A 185 -4.61 5.17 4.47
C SER A 185 -5.36 4.93 3.17
N THR A 186 -5.68 6.00 2.43
CA THR A 186 -6.35 5.90 1.13
C THR A 186 -5.33 5.99 0.01
N ILE A 187 -5.27 4.98 -0.83
CA ILE A 187 -4.52 4.95 -2.08
C ILE A 187 -5.37 5.56 -3.18
N TYR A 188 -4.82 6.58 -3.84
CA TYR A 188 -5.40 7.20 -5.01
C TYR A 188 -4.72 6.67 -6.27
N SER A 189 -5.53 6.39 -7.28
CA SER A 189 -5.08 6.08 -8.64
C SER A 189 -5.14 7.32 -9.51
N PHE A 190 -4.16 7.45 -10.39
CA PHE A 190 -4.05 8.52 -11.36
C PHE A 190 -3.85 7.90 -12.74
N THR A 191 -4.64 8.34 -13.70
CA THR A 191 -4.67 7.82 -15.07
C THR A 191 -4.77 8.96 -16.06
N ASN A 192 -4.56 8.69 -17.36
CA ASN A 192 -4.76 9.66 -18.44
C ASN A 192 -3.86 10.91 -18.34
N PHE A 193 -2.55 10.68 -18.40
CA PHE A 193 -1.53 11.73 -18.26
C PHE A 193 -1.27 12.44 -19.59
N GLY A 194 -2.25 13.22 -20.05
CA GLY A 194 -2.17 13.96 -21.31
C GLY A 194 -1.34 15.26 -21.22
N ARG A 195 -1.89 16.30 -20.57
CA ARG A 195 -1.24 17.63 -20.40
C ARG A 195 -1.65 18.42 -19.16
N ASN A 196 -2.71 18.01 -18.45
CA ASN A 196 -3.21 18.70 -17.25
C ASN A 196 -2.95 17.88 -16.00
N PRO A 197 -2.87 18.52 -14.82
CA PRO A 197 -2.85 17.79 -13.56
C PRO A 197 -4.07 16.86 -13.46
N VAL A 198 -3.81 15.61 -13.10
CA VAL A 198 -4.86 14.59 -12.95
C VAL A 198 -5.24 14.51 -11.48
N THR A 199 -6.52 14.68 -11.17
CA THR A 199 -7.02 14.46 -9.80
C THR A 199 -7.11 12.96 -9.54
N GLY A 200 -6.52 12.52 -8.43
CA GLY A 200 -6.52 11.13 -8.01
C GLY A 200 -7.94 10.66 -7.67
N THR A 201 -8.26 9.43 -8.08
CA THR A 201 -9.50 8.74 -7.70
C THR A 201 -9.18 7.67 -6.65
N SER A 202 -9.93 7.65 -5.54
CA SER A 202 -9.76 6.64 -4.49
C SER A 202 -9.85 5.24 -5.08
N ALA A 203 -8.80 4.44 -4.91
CA ALA A 203 -8.67 3.11 -5.52
C ALA A 203 -8.72 2.00 -4.48
N LEU A 204 -8.08 2.21 -3.32
CA LEU A 204 -7.94 1.21 -2.27
C LEU A 204 -7.81 1.91 -0.92
N ALA A 205 -8.39 1.32 0.12
CA ALA A 205 -8.10 1.72 1.50
C ALA A 205 -7.27 0.63 2.18
N LEU A 206 -6.17 1.02 2.81
CA LEU A 206 -5.28 0.15 3.57
C LEU A 206 -5.36 0.50 5.04
N THR A 207 -5.06 -0.48 5.89
CA THR A 207 -4.85 -0.28 7.32
C THR A 207 -3.43 -0.68 7.68
N THR A 208 -2.66 0.28 8.18
CA THR A 208 -1.38 0.03 8.85
C THR A 208 -1.66 -0.37 10.28
N ASN A 209 -1.30 -1.60 10.64
CA ASN A 209 -1.37 -2.08 12.01
C ASN A 209 0.01 -1.93 12.65
N PHE A 210 0.04 -1.60 13.94
CA PHE A 210 1.29 -1.52 14.69
C PHE A 210 1.08 -2.01 16.12
N ASP A 211 1.87 -2.98 16.53
CA ASP A 211 1.92 -3.43 17.90
C ASP A 211 3.01 -2.66 18.66
N THR A 212 2.58 -1.80 19.59
CA THR A 212 3.49 -0.98 20.39
C THR A 212 4.34 -1.79 21.38
N VAL A 213 3.93 -3.02 21.71
CA VAL A 213 4.67 -3.91 22.62
C VAL A 213 5.83 -4.58 21.88
N THR A 214 5.55 -5.15 20.71
CA THR A 214 6.58 -5.85 19.93
C THR A 214 7.34 -4.92 18.97
N GLY A 215 6.81 -3.72 18.70
CA GLY A 215 7.35 -2.78 17.73
C GLY A 215 7.21 -3.26 16.28
N ILE A 216 6.30 -4.19 16.03
CA ILE A 216 6.08 -4.80 14.71
C ILE A 216 4.90 -4.11 14.03
N GLY A 217 5.09 -3.67 12.80
CA GLY A 217 4.03 -3.12 11.96
C GLY A 217 3.72 -4.02 10.76
N SER A 218 2.47 -4.00 10.32
CA SER A 218 1.97 -4.75 9.15
C SER A 218 0.97 -3.93 8.35
N THR A 219 0.62 -4.40 7.15
CA THR A 219 -0.43 -3.79 6.32
C THR A 219 -1.53 -4.81 6.07
N SER A 220 -2.77 -4.36 6.09
CA SER A 220 -3.94 -5.13 5.69
C SER A 220 -4.84 -4.26 4.81
N ILE A 221 -5.75 -4.88 4.06
CA ILE A 221 -6.82 -4.13 3.39
C ILE A 221 -7.74 -3.58 4.47
N ALA A 222 -8.05 -2.29 4.41
CA ALA A 222 -9.03 -1.74 5.32
C ALA A 222 -10.35 -2.44 5.06
N PRO A 223 -11.03 -2.99 6.10
CA PRO A 223 -12.33 -3.61 5.89
C PRO A 223 -13.21 -2.60 5.18
N ALA A 224 -13.73 -2.98 3.99
CA ALA A 224 -14.82 -2.24 3.38
C ALA A 224 -15.86 -2.05 4.48
N ALA A 225 -16.37 -0.83 4.67
CA ALA A 225 -17.41 -0.60 5.66
C ALA A 225 -18.51 -1.61 5.40
N THR A 226 -18.56 -2.68 6.20
CA THR A 226 -19.62 -3.67 6.06
C THR A 226 -20.87 -2.87 6.35
N PRO A 227 -21.86 -2.82 5.43
CA PRO A 227 -23.10 -2.16 5.75
C PRO A 227 -23.57 -2.81 7.05
N THR A 228 -23.59 -2.02 8.14
CA THR A 228 -24.09 -2.52 9.42
C THR A 228 -25.46 -3.09 9.12
N PRO A 229 -25.70 -4.39 9.37
CA PRO A 229 -26.98 -4.99 9.04
C PRO A 229 -28.07 -4.14 9.68
N ILE A 230 -28.88 -3.49 8.85
CA ILE A 230 -30.03 -2.72 9.34
C ILE A 230 -30.86 -3.74 10.12
N PRO A 231 -31.05 -3.56 11.44
CA PRO A 231 -31.77 -4.55 12.23
C PRO A 231 -33.12 -4.81 11.57
N ALA A 232 -33.53 -6.07 11.47
CA ALA A 232 -34.82 -6.45 10.87
C ALA A 232 -36.00 -5.68 11.49
N ALA A 233 -35.84 -5.19 12.73
CA ALA A 233 -36.77 -4.29 13.39
C ALA A 233 -37.02 -2.97 12.62
N ALA A 234 -36.02 -2.39 11.95
CA ALA A 234 -36.23 -1.19 11.13
C ALA A 234 -37.02 -1.49 9.84
N TYR A 235 -36.83 -2.67 9.25
CA TYR A 235 -37.67 -3.16 8.14
C TYR A 235 -39.10 -3.47 8.61
N LEU A 236 -39.26 -4.03 9.81
CA LEU A 236 -40.55 -4.36 10.42
C LEU A 236 -41.33 -3.10 10.84
N LEU A 237 -40.66 -2.04 11.28
CA LEU A 237 -41.29 -0.74 11.57
C LEU A 237 -41.80 -0.06 10.29
N GLY A 238 -41.06 -0.17 9.19
CA GLY A 238 -41.48 0.35 7.89
C GLY A 238 -42.72 -0.36 7.33
N SER A 239 -42.79 -1.69 7.45
CA SER A 239 -43.95 -2.47 6.98
C SER A 239 -45.14 -2.44 7.97
N GLY A 240 -44.87 -2.38 9.27
CA GLY A 240 -45.89 -2.30 10.32
C GLY A 240 -46.70 -1.00 10.29
N LEU A 241 -46.06 0.12 9.96
CA LEU A 241 -46.74 1.42 9.87
C LEU A 241 -47.69 1.50 8.65
N LEU A 242 -47.33 0.89 7.52
CA LEU A 242 -48.22 0.76 6.35
C LEU A 242 -49.41 -0.17 6.62
N GLY A 243 -49.19 -1.26 7.36
CA GLY A 243 -50.27 -2.17 7.77
C GLY A 243 -51.33 -1.49 8.66
N LEU A 244 -50.90 -0.62 9.58
CA LEU A 244 -51.81 0.13 10.46
C LEU A 244 -52.62 1.21 9.74
N VAL A 245 -52.07 1.85 8.70
CA VAL A 245 -52.83 2.80 7.85
C VAL A 245 -53.89 2.07 7.01
N GLY A 246 -53.61 0.83 6.57
CA GLY A 246 -54.56 0.00 5.84
C GLY A 246 -55.77 -0.46 6.67
N ILE A 247 -55.57 -0.80 7.95
CA ILE A 247 -56.64 -1.28 8.84
C ILE A 247 -57.67 -0.19 9.16
N ARG A 248 -57.26 1.09 9.22
CA ARG A 248 -58.18 2.21 9.48
C ARG A 248 -59.16 2.49 8.33
N ARG A 249 -58.90 1.99 7.11
CA ARG A 249 -59.71 2.30 5.92
C ARG A 249 -60.91 1.37 5.69
N LYS A 250 -61.09 0.32 6.52
CA LYS A 250 -62.20 -0.66 6.39
C LYS A 250 -63.33 -0.49 7.42
N GLN A 251 -63.43 0.65 8.11
CA GLN A 251 -64.60 0.98 8.91
C GLN A 251 -65.47 2.03 8.19
N LYS A 252 -66.18 1.58 7.15
CA LYS A 252 -67.41 2.17 6.63
C LYS A 252 -68.26 1.07 6.02
#